data_AF-A0A536QL07-F1
#
_entry.id   AF-A0A536QL07-F1
#
_cell.length_a   1.000
_cell.length_b   1.000
_cell.length_c   1.000
_cell.angle_alpha   90.00
_cell.angle_beta   90.00
_cell.angle_gamma   90.00
#
_symmetry.space_group_name_H-M   'P 1'
#
loop_
_entity.id
_entity.type
_entity.pdbx_description
1 polymer ?
#
loop_
_entity_poly.entity_id
_entity_poly.type
_entity_poly.pdbx_seq_one_letter_code
_entity_poly.pdbx_strand_id
1 'polypeptide(L)'
;MSQAQRGPLGQGRDGAVAVAGFIGSQRETHRIPAAVACRALGVCRSWYYKWRGGALPPSAERRRRLAAEIRRLFELHEGKYGSPRITDDLRDEGWRVSENTVAASMREQGLVARRKRRRRSTTRPGKGRWRAPDLVNRDFPAQKINQKWFGDGTEIGTDEGKLHLVSVLDMGSRRVLGFALAEHHNAQLAYGALAMAIAVRGGQVPGVVFHTDQGSELRFKGSSQRRCFGSIVGVHSALRRVSSRRVSCGAGC
;
A
#
# COMPACT_ATOMS: atom_id res chain seq x y z
N MET A 1 53.96 0.50 46.55
CA MET A 1 52.56 0.13 46.84
C MET A 1 51.81 0.12 45.52
N SER A 2 51.22 -1.04 45.21
CA SER A 2 50.46 -1.35 44.00
C SER A 2 49.17 -0.54 43.93
N GLN A 3 48.90 0.10 42.78
CA GLN A 3 47.53 0.29 42.32
C GLN A 3 47.42 -0.18 40.88
N ALA A 4 46.79 -1.34 40.73
CA ALA A 4 46.42 -1.94 39.47
C ALA A 4 45.27 -1.15 38.83
N GLN A 5 45.54 -0.48 37.72
CA GLN A 5 44.51 0.00 36.80
C GLN A 5 43.94 -1.20 36.03
N ARG A 6 43.00 -1.92 36.64
CA ARG A 6 42.16 -2.92 35.97
C ARG A 6 40.88 -2.25 35.46
N GLY A 7 40.99 -1.48 34.38
CA GLY A 7 39.84 -1.11 33.54
C GLY A 7 39.94 -1.85 32.19
N PRO A 8 38.83 -2.27 31.55
CA PRO A 8 38.89 -2.96 30.27
C PRO A 8 39.44 -2.01 29.19
N LEU A 9 40.68 -2.27 28.77
CA LEU A 9 41.37 -1.54 27.70
C LEU A 9 40.59 -1.69 26.38
N GLY A 10 40.20 -0.57 25.76
CA GLY A 10 39.65 -0.53 24.41
C GLY A 10 38.11 -0.51 24.30
N GLN A 11 37.40 0.24 25.13
CA GLN A 11 36.00 0.56 24.82
C GLN A 11 35.92 1.50 23.61
N GLY A 12 35.31 1.02 22.52
CA GLY A 12 35.14 1.77 21.27
C GLY A 12 36.15 1.41 20.17
N ARG A 13 35.76 1.66 18.92
CA ARG A 13 36.57 1.37 17.72
C ARG A 13 37.94 2.04 17.77
N ASP A 14 37.99 3.29 18.20
CA ASP A 14 39.22 4.08 18.25
C ASP A 14 40.18 3.51 19.30
N GLY A 15 39.64 3.02 20.42
CA GLY A 15 40.41 2.28 21.43
C GLY A 15 40.97 0.95 20.92
N ALA A 16 40.19 0.19 20.13
CA ALA A 16 40.64 -1.07 19.55
C ALA A 16 41.76 -0.88 18.52
N VAL A 17 41.66 0.15 17.67
CA VAL A 17 42.69 0.50 16.68
C VAL A 17 43.96 1.03 17.38
N ALA A 18 43.82 1.85 18.42
CA ALA A 18 44.95 2.35 19.21
C ALA A 18 45.70 1.21 19.91
N VAL A 19 44.99 0.26 20.53
CA VAL A 19 45.62 -0.91 21.18
C VAL A 19 46.29 -1.83 20.16
N ALA A 20 45.69 -2.03 18.97
CA ALA A 20 46.33 -2.79 17.90
C ALA A 20 47.58 -2.08 17.35
N GLY A 21 47.55 -0.75 17.22
CA GLY A 21 48.70 0.07 16.85
C GLY A 21 49.83 -0.01 17.88
N PHE A 22 49.51 0.03 19.17
CA PHE A 22 50.47 -0.15 20.26
C PHE A 22 51.13 -1.54 20.21
N ILE A 23 50.37 -2.62 19.97
CA ILE A 23 50.95 -3.96 19.79
C ILE A 23 51.90 -3.99 18.59
N GLY A 24 51.54 -3.29 17.50
CA GLY A 24 52.39 -3.14 16.32
C GLY A 24 53.72 -2.43 16.64
N SER A 25 53.68 -1.33 17.41
CA SER A 25 54.88 -0.57 17.77
C SER A 25 55.84 -1.34 18.67
N GLN A 26 55.34 -2.20 19.57
CA GLN A 26 56.20 -3.04 20.41
C GLN A 26 57.05 -4.02 19.58
N ARG A 27 56.51 -4.50 18.45
CA ARG A 27 57.24 -5.35 17.51
C ARG A 27 58.31 -4.59 16.75
N GLU A 28 58.03 -3.34 16.38
CA GLU A 28 58.93 -2.53 15.56
C GLU A 28 60.06 -1.90 16.39
N THR A 29 59.72 -1.30 17.53
CA THR A 29 60.66 -0.58 18.40
C THR A 29 61.46 -1.52 19.31
N HIS A 30 60.83 -2.56 19.84
CA HIS A 30 61.43 -3.41 20.88
C HIS A 30 61.62 -4.87 20.45
N ARG A 31 61.30 -5.21 19.19
CA ARG A 31 61.33 -6.58 18.66
C ARG A 31 60.55 -7.60 19.50
N ILE A 32 59.54 -7.14 20.23
CA ILE A 32 58.67 -7.99 21.04
C ILE A 32 57.69 -8.71 20.10
N PRO A 33 57.59 -10.05 20.13
CA PRO A 33 56.62 -10.77 19.31
C PRO A 33 55.18 -10.35 19.66
N ALA A 34 54.32 -10.17 18.65
CA ALA A 34 52.92 -9.77 18.86
C ALA A 34 52.16 -10.68 19.82
N ALA A 35 52.50 -11.98 19.87
CA ALA A 35 51.94 -12.93 20.83
C ALA A 35 52.24 -12.59 22.29
N VAL A 36 53.44 -12.05 22.58
CA VAL A 36 53.85 -11.64 23.93
C VAL A 36 53.10 -10.38 24.33
N ALA A 37 53.06 -9.38 23.45
CA ALA A 37 52.31 -8.14 23.68
C ALA A 37 50.79 -8.38 23.83
N CYS A 38 50.20 -9.27 23.03
CA CYS A 38 48.80 -9.67 23.17
C CYS A 38 48.51 -10.28 24.55
N ARG A 39 49.38 -11.18 25.03
CA ARG A 39 49.24 -11.79 26.37
C ARG A 39 49.37 -10.76 27.49
N ALA A 40 50.33 -9.84 27.39
CA ALA A 40 50.54 -8.78 28.38
C ALA A 40 49.33 -7.84 28.49
N LEU A 41 48.64 -7.60 27.37
CA LEU A 41 47.46 -6.73 27.29
C LEU A 41 46.11 -7.46 27.45
N GLY A 42 46.13 -8.78 27.65
CA GLY A 42 44.92 -9.58 27.84
C GLY A 42 44.04 -9.74 26.60
N VAL A 43 44.59 -9.57 25.39
CA VAL A 43 43.85 -9.74 24.11
C VAL A 43 44.30 -10.99 23.36
N CYS A 44 43.41 -11.60 22.56
CA CYS A 44 43.77 -12.75 21.74
C CYS A 44 44.44 -12.35 20.43
N ARG A 45 45.28 -13.23 19.86
CA ARG A 45 46.02 -12.97 18.61
C ARG A 45 45.10 -12.68 17.42
N SER A 46 43.96 -13.37 17.32
CA SER A 46 42.96 -13.14 16.27
C SER A 46 42.32 -11.76 16.36
N TRP A 47 42.12 -11.24 17.57
CA TRP A 47 41.67 -9.86 17.78
C TRP A 47 42.70 -8.85 17.26
N TYR A 48 44.00 -9.03 17.57
CA TYR A 48 45.05 -8.14 17.07
C TYR A 48 45.07 -8.09 15.54
N TYR A 49 45.08 -9.24 14.86
CA TYR A 49 45.09 -9.25 13.39
C TYR A 49 43.81 -8.68 12.77
N LYS A 50 42.66 -8.81 13.45
CA LYS A 50 41.40 -8.18 13.04
C LYS A 50 41.48 -6.64 13.04
N TRP A 51 42.22 -6.06 13.98
CA TRP A 51 42.28 -4.60 14.18
C TRP A 51 43.57 -3.94 13.71
N ARG A 52 44.63 -4.72 13.42
CA ARG A 52 45.96 -4.25 12.98
C ARG A 52 45.91 -3.36 11.74
N GLY A 53 45.00 -3.63 10.81
CA GLY A 53 44.92 -2.93 9.53
C GLY A 53 44.19 -1.59 9.57
N GLY A 54 43.52 -1.22 10.68
CA GLY A 54 42.67 -0.02 10.77
C GLY A 54 41.45 0.02 9.84
N ALA A 55 41.45 -0.78 8.78
CA ALA A 55 40.38 -0.93 7.82
C ALA A 55 39.13 -1.48 8.49
N LEU A 56 37.98 -0.89 8.15
CA LEU A 56 36.69 -1.48 8.47
C LEU A 56 36.69 -2.93 7.96
N PRO A 57 36.20 -3.91 8.75
CA PRO A 57 36.01 -5.24 8.21
C PRO A 57 35.16 -5.12 6.93
N PRO A 58 35.36 -5.97 5.90
CA PRO A 58 34.62 -5.88 4.63
C PRO A 58 33.09 -5.75 4.80
N SER A 59 32.54 -6.29 5.90
CA SER A 59 31.14 -6.17 6.29
C SER A 59 30.70 -4.74 6.69
N ALA A 60 31.57 -3.95 7.30
CA ALA A 60 31.25 -2.60 7.76
C ALA A 60 31.35 -1.55 6.65
N GLU A 61 32.30 -1.71 5.72
CA GLU A 61 32.33 -0.88 4.51
C GLU A 61 31.11 -1.16 3.62
N ARG A 62 30.74 -2.44 3.44
CA ARG A 62 29.50 -2.81 2.76
C ARG A 62 28.27 -2.20 3.42
N ARG A 63 28.20 -2.21 4.76
CA ARG A 63 27.10 -1.60 5.52
C ARG A 63 27.04 -0.09 5.32
N ARG A 64 28.18 0.59 5.28
CA ARG A 64 28.26 2.04 5.02
C ARG A 64 27.74 2.37 3.62
N ARG A 65 28.18 1.62 2.60
CA ARG A 65 27.69 1.79 1.22
C ARG A 65 26.19 1.54 1.11
N LEU A 66 25.70 0.46 1.72
CA LEU A 66 24.27 0.16 1.77
C LEU A 66 23.48 1.28 2.45
N ALA A 67 23.97 1.82 3.56
CA ALA A 67 23.30 2.91 4.27
C ALA A 67 23.21 4.19 3.41
N ALA A 68 24.27 4.52 2.68
CA ALA A 68 24.28 5.65 1.74
C ALA A 68 23.27 5.44 0.59
N GLU A 69 23.22 4.22 0.04
CA GLU A 69 22.31 3.87 -1.05
C GLU A 69 20.83 3.96 -0.62
N ILE A 70 20.53 3.42 0.56
CA ILE A 70 19.19 3.53 1.18
C ILE A 70 18.77 4.99 1.32
N ARG A 71 19.68 5.88 1.72
CA ARG A 71 19.40 7.31 1.85
C ARG A 71 19.14 7.96 0.50
N ARG A 72 19.98 7.67 -0.51
CA ARG A 72 19.81 8.18 -1.87
C ARG A 72 18.43 7.81 -2.44
N LEU A 73 18.04 6.52 -2.33
CA LEU A 73 16.74 6.06 -2.80
C LEU A 73 15.58 6.67 -2.00
N PHE A 74 15.73 6.82 -0.69
CA PHE A 74 14.72 7.47 0.13
C PHE A 74 14.48 8.94 -0.27
N GLU A 75 15.56 9.68 -0.56
CA GLU A 75 15.51 11.07 -1.03
C GLU A 75 14.96 11.17 -2.46
N LEU A 76 15.37 10.28 -3.36
CA LEU A 76 14.85 10.17 -4.73
C LEU A 76 13.32 10.02 -4.75
N HIS A 77 12.76 9.24 -3.82
CA HIS A 77 11.32 9.04 -3.68
C HIS A 77 10.63 10.07 -2.77
N GLU A 78 11.29 11.19 -2.44
CA GLU A 78 10.80 12.26 -1.57
C GLU A 78 10.29 11.76 -0.20
N GLY A 79 10.91 10.70 0.32
CA GLY A 79 10.53 10.04 1.56
C GLY A 79 9.17 9.33 1.51
N LYS A 80 8.62 9.00 0.33
CA LYS A 80 7.36 8.26 0.20
C LYS A 80 7.54 6.75 0.39
N TYR A 81 8.73 6.23 0.10
CA TYR A 81 9.00 4.80 0.09
C TYR A 81 9.52 4.34 1.45
N GLY A 82 9.00 3.19 1.91
CA GLY A 82 9.45 2.48 3.11
C GLY A 82 10.38 1.31 2.76
N SER A 83 10.75 0.54 3.79
CA SER A 83 11.68 -0.60 3.63
C SER A 83 11.30 -1.60 2.53
N PRO A 84 10.02 -1.98 2.28
CA PRO A 84 9.73 -2.94 1.22
C PRO A 84 10.15 -2.42 -0.16
N ARG A 85 9.70 -1.22 -0.52
CA ARG A 85 9.96 -0.64 -1.86
C ARG A 85 11.41 -0.27 -2.08
N ILE A 86 12.07 0.25 -1.04
CA ILE A 86 13.52 0.52 -1.12
C ILE A 86 14.30 -0.80 -1.27
N THR A 87 13.82 -1.90 -0.69
CA THR A 87 14.44 -3.22 -0.87
C THR A 87 14.30 -3.71 -2.31
N ASP A 88 13.15 -3.48 -2.93
CA ASP A 88 12.93 -3.83 -4.34
C ASP A 88 13.84 -3.00 -5.26
N ASP A 89 13.88 -1.68 -5.09
CA ASP A 89 14.78 -0.79 -5.86
C ASP A 89 16.26 -1.21 -5.70
N LEU A 90 16.69 -1.54 -4.48
CA LEU A 90 18.05 -2.02 -4.22
C LEU A 90 18.35 -3.34 -4.94
N ARG A 91 17.37 -4.26 -5.02
CA ARG A 91 17.55 -5.54 -5.72
C ARG A 91 17.63 -5.34 -7.23
N ASP A 92 16.86 -4.41 -7.77
CA ASP A 92 16.94 -4.02 -9.18
C ASP A 92 18.30 -3.40 -9.51
N GLU A 93 18.90 -2.67 -8.57
CA GLU A 93 20.29 -2.17 -8.65
C GLU A 93 21.36 -3.24 -8.32
N GLY A 94 20.97 -4.51 -8.15
CA GLY A 94 21.86 -5.66 -7.97
C GLY A 94 22.28 -5.95 -6.53
N TRP A 95 21.70 -5.27 -5.54
CA TRP A 95 22.00 -5.54 -4.13
C TRP A 95 21.32 -6.81 -3.61
N ARG A 96 22.12 -7.70 -3.04
CA ARG A 96 21.61 -8.84 -2.26
C ARG A 96 21.39 -8.43 -0.80
N VAL A 97 20.18 -7.95 -0.49
CA VAL A 97 19.78 -7.53 0.86
C VAL A 97 18.38 -8.01 1.23
N SER A 98 18.17 -8.21 2.54
CA SER A 98 16.85 -8.53 3.09
C SER A 98 16.12 -7.25 3.50
N GLU A 99 14.79 -7.27 3.46
CA GLU A 99 13.98 -6.14 3.91
C GLU A 99 14.27 -5.76 5.36
N ASN A 100 14.49 -6.75 6.23
CA ASN A 100 14.83 -6.51 7.64
C ASN A 100 16.15 -5.75 7.79
N THR A 101 17.13 -6.00 6.92
CA THR A 101 18.41 -5.27 6.90
C THR A 101 18.19 -3.81 6.49
N VAL A 102 17.37 -3.58 5.46
CA VAL A 102 17.02 -2.24 4.99
C VAL A 102 16.24 -1.49 6.07
N ALA A 103 15.23 -2.11 6.68
CA ALA A 103 14.43 -1.55 7.77
C ALA A 103 15.29 -1.16 8.98
N ALA A 104 16.24 -2.03 9.38
CA ALA A 104 17.18 -1.73 10.46
C ALA A 104 18.06 -0.52 10.14
N SER A 105 18.59 -0.45 8.90
CA SER A 105 19.39 0.70 8.47
C SER A 105 18.58 1.99 8.39
N MET A 106 17.35 1.94 7.86
CA MET A 106 16.45 3.10 7.84
C MET A 106 16.16 3.61 9.26
N ARG A 107 15.93 2.71 10.22
CA ARG A 107 15.72 3.05 11.63
C ARG A 107 16.95 3.70 12.25
N GLU A 108 18.14 3.16 12.03
CA GLU A 108 19.41 3.74 12.49
C GLU A 108 19.65 5.15 11.92
N GLN A 109 19.16 5.39 10.70
CA GLN A 109 19.28 6.66 10.00
C GLN A 109 18.14 7.66 10.27
N GLY A 110 17.11 7.27 11.03
CA GLY A 110 15.93 8.10 11.28
C GLY A 110 15.01 8.31 10.06
N LEU A 111 15.08 7.45 9.05
CA LEU A 111 14.30 7.57 7.82
C LEU A 111 12.91 6.97 8.00
N VAL A 112 11.88 7.82 7.97
CA VAL A 112 10.47 7.42 8.16
C VAL A 112 9.65 7.78 6.93
N ALA A 113 9.08 6.75 6.30
CA ALA A 113 8.24 6.93 5.11
C ALA A 113 6.97 7.76 5.40
N ARG A 114 6.71 8.75 4.55
CA ARG A 114 5.54 9.62 4.60
C ARG A 114 4.29 8.85 4.17
N ARG A 115 3.33 8.73 5.07
CA ARG A 115 2.02 8.16 4.75
C ARG A 115 1.20 9.16 3.92
N LYS A 116 0.75 8.76 2.72
CA LYS A 116 -0.19 9.57 1.92
C LYS A 116 -1.48 9.79 2.72
N ARG A 117 -1.77 11.05 3.07
CA ARG A 117 -3.01 11.43 3.76
C ARG A 117 -4.19 11.11 2.83
N ARG A 118 -5.06 10.18 3.22
CA ARG A 118 -6.23 9.80 2.42
C ARG A 118 -7.18 11.01 2.38
N ARG A 119 -7.50 11.54 1.19
CA ARG A 119 -8.53 12.57 1.03
C ARG A 119 -9.86 12.00 1.58
N ARG A 120 -10.49 12.71 2.52
CA ARG A 120 -11.70 12.24 3.22
C ARG A 120 -12.99 12.34 2.38
N SER A 121 -12.98 13.04 1.24
CA SER A 121 -14.12 13.10 0.33
C SER A 121 -13.66 13.42 -1.09
N THR A 122 -14.07 12.59 -2.05
CA THR A 122 -13.87 12.85 -3.49
C THR A 122 -14.99 13.74 -4.06
N THR A 123 -16.14 13.78 -3.39
CA THR A 123 -17.35 14.43 -3.90
C THR A 123 -17.81 15.52 -2.94
N ARG A 124 -17.93 16.76 -3.44
CA ARG A 124 -18.64 17.85 -2.76
C ARG A 124 -20.09 17.81 -3.23
N PRO A 125 -21.08 17.56 -2.35
CA PRO A 125 -22.48 17.57 -2.77
C PRO A 125 -22.86 18.95 -3.33
N GLY A 126 -23.42 18.99 -4.54
CA GLY A 126 -23.94 20.23 -5.11
C GLY A 126 -25.10 20.77 -4.27
N LYS A 127 -25.10 22.07 -3.95
CA LYS A 127 -26.20 22.74 -3.26
C LYS A 127 -27.45 22.70 -4.15
N GLY A 128 -28.64 22.48 -3.56
CA GLY A 128 -29.93 22.56 -4.26
C GLY A 128 -30.39 21.34 -5.07
N ARG A 129 -29.70 20.19 -5.01
CA ARG A 129 -30.16 18.98 -5.71
C ARG A 129 -31.23 18.24 -4.90
N TRP A 130 -32.44 18.09 -5.45
CA TRP A 130 -33.47 17.16 -4.94
C TRP A 130 -32.89 15.77 -4.72
N ARG A 131 -33.22 15.12 -3.60
CA ARG A 131 -32.76 13.77 -3.24
C ARG A 131 -33.96 12.85 -3.11
N ALA A 132 -33.92 11.70 -3.77
CA ALA A 132 -34.88 10.64 -3.51
C ALA A 132 -34.73 10.16 -2.06
N PRO A 133 -35.83 9.82 -1.36
CA PRO A 133 -35.77 9.18 -0.05
C PRO A 133 -34.94 7.89 -0.10
N ASP A 134 -34.13 7.61 0.92
CA ASP A 134 -33.41 6.35 1.01
C ASP A 134 -34.33 5.30 1.67
N LEU A 135 -35.06 4.53 0.84
CA LEU A 135 -35.93 3.45 1.33
C LEU A 135 -35.15 2.21 1.81
N VAL A 136 -33.85 2.10 1.48
CA VAL A 136 -33.03 0.99 1.96
C VAL A 136 -32.59 1.26 3.39
N ASN A 137 -32.33 2.52 3.76
CA ASN A 137 -31.93 2.92 5.12
C ASN A 137 -30.81 2.04 5.71
N ARG A 138 -29.84 1.66 4.86
CA ARG A 138 -28.74 0.71 5.16
C ARG A 138 -29.14 -0.71 5.55
N ASP A 139 -30.40 -1.08 5.39
CA ASP A 139 -30.88 -2.45 5.47
C ASP A 139 -30.73 -3.14 4.09
N PHE A 140 -29.56 -3.72 3.85
CA PHE A 140 -29.22 -4.36 2.56
C PHE A 140 -29.79 -5.77 2.35
N PRO A 141 -29.93 -6.63 3.37
CA PRO A 141 -30.48 -7.96 3.19
C PRO A 141 -31.92 -7.94 2.62
N ALA A 142 -32.24 -8.95 1.82
CA ALA A 142 -33.58 -9.21 1.30
C ALA A 142 -33.94 -10.67 1.60
N GLN A 143 -35.16 -10.90 2.08
CA GLN A 143 -35.63 -12.25 2.44
C GLN A 143 -36.24 -12.99 1.24
N LYS A 144 -36.69 -12.24 0.22
CA LYS A 144 -37.33 -12.77 -0.99
C LYS A 144 -36.72 -12.14 -2.23
N ILE A 145 -36.78 -12.86 -3.34
CA ILE A 145 -36.45 -12.33 -4.66
C ILE A 145 -37.34 -11.12 -4.97
N ASN A 146 -36.81 -10.16 -5.75
CA ASN A 146 -37.55 -8.96 -6.19
C ASN A 146 -38.04 -8.05 -5.05
N GLN A 147 -37.43 -8.13 -3.87
CA GLN A 147 -37.69 -7.20 -2.77
C GLN A 147 -36.78 -5.95 -2.89
N LYS A 148 -35.48 -6.18 -3.11
CA LYS A 148 -34.46 -5.12 -3.23
C LYS A 148 -33.49 -5.44 -4.35
N TRP A 149 -33.39 -4.54 -5.31
CA TRP A 149 -32.41 -4.58 -6.39
C TRP A 149 -31.37 -3.48 -6.20
N PHE A 150 -30.13 -3.77 -6.57
CA PHE A 150 -29.02 -2.84 -6.47
C PHE A 150 -28.35 -2.66 -7.82
N GLY A 151 -28.31 -1.41 -8.28
CA GLY A 151 -27.57 -0.98 -9.45
C GLY A 151 -26.20 -0.49 -9.04
N ASP A 152 -25.15 -0.98 -9.70
CA ASP A 152 -23.79 -0.46 -9.57
C ASP A 152 -23.19 -0.18 -10.93
N GLY A 153 -22.49 0.95 -11.02
CA GLY A 153 -21.82 1.43 -12.22
C GLY A 153 -20.31 1.47 -12.00
N THR A 154 -19.56 0.78 -12.86
CA THR A 154 -18.09 0.73 -12.78
C THR A 154 -17.45 1.08 -14.11
N GLU A 155 -16.25 1.63 -14.06
CA GLU A 155 -15.39 1.87 -15.22
C GLU A 155 -14.41 0.69 -15.33
N ILE A 156 -14.28 0.14 -16.53
CA ILE A 156 -13.36 -0.93 -16.89
C ILE A 156 -12.36 -0.32 -17.87
N GLY A 157 -11.06 -0.36 -17.53
CA GLY A 157 -10.00 0.02 -18.45
C GLY A 157 -9.71 -1.13 -19.42
N THR A 158 -9.61 -0.82 -20.70
CA THR A 158 -9.18 -1.72 -21.76
C THR A 158 -8.02 -1.08 -22.53
N ASP A 159 -7.36 -1.84 -23.41
CA ASP A 159 -6.27 -1.32 -24.24
C ASP A 159 -6.77 -0.33 -25.31
N GLU A 160 -8.07 -0.38 -25.63
CA GLU A 160 -8.72 0.49 -26.63
C GLU A 160 -9.41 1.71 -26.01
N GLY A 161 -9.45 1.79 -24.67
CA GLY A 161 -10.09 2.90 -23.97
C GLY A 161 -10.83 2.47 -22.72
N LYS A 162 -11.83 3.25 -22.31
CA LYS A 162 -12.62 2.96 -21.11
C LYS A 162 -14.00 2.51 -21.51
N LEU A 163 -14.47 1.44 -20.88
CA LEU A 163 -15.86 1.01 -20.96
C LEU A 163 -16.55 1.22 -19.61
N HIS A 164 -17.79 1.66 -19.67
CA HIS A 164 -18.66 1.79 -18.51
C HIS A 164 -19.61 0.60 -18.47
N LEU A 165 -19.58 -0.14 -17.37
CA LEU A 165 -20.49 -1.25 -17.07
C LEU A 165 -21.50 -0.78 -16.04
N VAL A 166 -22.79 -1.01 -16.29
CA VAL A 166 -23.83 -0.95 -15.25
C VAL A 166 -24.39 -2.35 -15.08
N SER A 167 -24.56 -2.79 -13.83
CA SER A 167 -25.16 -4.08 -13.49
C SER A 167 -26.29 -3.90 -12.49
N VAL A 168 -27.27 -4.80 -12.52
CA VAL A 168 -28.42 -4.86 -11.61
C VAL A 168 -28.43 -6.20 -10.90
N LEU A 169 -28.26 -6.18 -9.59
CA LEU A 169 -28.23 -7.34 -8.71
C LEU A 169 -29.55 -7.44 -7.92
N ASP A 170 -30.15 -8.62 -7.86
CA ASP A 170 -31.23 -8.91 -6.91
C ASP A 170 -30.67 -9.45 -5.60
N MET A 171 -30.94 -8.79 -4.49
CA MET A 171 -30.38 -9.19 -3.20
C MET A 171 -30.99 -10.47 -2.64
N GLY A 172 -32.23 -10.79 -3.02
CA GLY A 172 -32.89 -12.01 -2.55
C GLY A 172 -32.32 -13.25 -3.21
N SER A 173 -32.13 -13.22 -4.53
CA SER A 173 -31.54 -14.35 -5.27
C SER A 173 -30.01 -14.32 -5.38
N ARG A 174 -29.38 -13.17 -5.08
CA ARG A 174 -27.95 -12.90 -5.28
C ARG A 174 -27.49 -13.04 -6.74
N ARG A 175 -28.42 -12.96 -7.69
CA ARG A 175 -28.15 -13.03 -9.14
C ARG A 175 -28.06 -11.64 -9.76
N VAL A 176 -27.13 -11.47 -10.69
CA VAL A 176 -27.14 -10.34 -11.61
C VAL A 176 -28.27 -10.58 -12.61
N LEU A 177 -29.26 -9.70 -12.62
CA LEU A 177 -30.46 -9.78 -13.46
C LEU A 177 -30.28 -9.08 -14.79
N GLY A 178 -29.41 -8.07 -14.85
CA GLY A 178 -29.15 -7.34 -16.08
C GLY A 178 -27.86 -6.56 -16.02
N PHE A 179 -27.27 -6.32 -17.18
CA PHE A 179 -26.11 -5.46 -17.33
C PHE A 179 -26.11 -4.77 -18.68
N ALA A 180 -25.35 -3.70 -18.80
CA ALA A 180 -25.10 -3.02 -20.07
C ALA A 180 -23.66 -2.47 -20.07
N LEU A 181 -23.08 -2.35 -21.26
CA LEU A 181 -21.76 -1.78 -21.51
C LEU A 181 -21.88 -0.64 -22.52
N ALA A 182 -21.13 0.45 -22.33
CA ALA A 182 -21.04 1.54 -23.29
C ALA A 182 -19.72 2.30 -23.11
N GLU A 183 -19.32 3.03 -24.15
CA GLU A 183 -18.16 3.94 -24.12
C GLU A 183 -18.39 5.17 -23.24
N HIS A 184 -19.65 5.48 -22.94
CA HIS A 184 -20.03 6.66 -22.15
C HIS A 184 -20.90 6.28 -20.97
N HIS A 185 -20.57 6.86 -19.81
CA HIS A 185 -21.45 6.85 -18.65
C HIS A 185 -22.62 7.79 -18.95
N ASN A 186 -23.80 7.22 -19.22
CA ASN A 186 -25.02 7.98 -19.47
C ASN A 186 -26.27 7.27 -18.94
N ALA A 187 -27.41 7.98 -18.96
CA ALA A 187 -28.69 7.45 -18.46
C ALA A 187 -29.23 6.27 -19.30
N GLN A 188 -28.84 6.15 -20.58
CA GLN A 188 -29.28 5.05 -21.45
C GLN A 188 -28.60 3.74 -21.07
N LEU A 189 -27.31 3.77 -20.73
CA LEU A 189 -26.56 2.63 -20.21
C LEU A 189 -27.25 2.05 -18.96
N ALA A 190 -27.57 2.94 -18.02
CA ALA A 190 -28.32 2.61 -16.81
C ALA A 190 -29.71 2.01 -17.09
N TYR A 191 -30.45 2.62 -18.02
CA TYR A 191 -31.75 2.14 -18.45
C TYR A 191 -31.66 0.74 -19.08
N GLY A 192 -30.66 0.48 -19.92
CA GLY A 192 -30.46 -0.81 -20.58
C GLY A 192 -30.28 -1.96 -19.59
N ALA A 193 -29.43 -1.77 -18.57
CA ALA A 193 -29.22 -2.76 -17.52
C ALA A 193 -30.51 -3.04 -16.73
N LEU A 194 -31.29 -2.00 -16.42
CA LEU A 194 -32.55 -2.14 -15.70
C LEU A 194 -33.65 -2.78 -16.56
N ALA A 195 -33.76 -2.40 -17.83
CA ALA A 195 -34.71 -2.99 -18.77
C ALA A 195 -34.45 -4.50 -18.94
N MET A 196 -33.18 -4.90 -19.05
CA MET A 196 -32.79 -6.30 -19.05
C MET A 196 -33.22 -7.03 -17.76
N ALA A 197 -32.98 -6.42 -16.60
CA ALA A 197 -33.38 -7.01 -15.31
C ALA A 197 -34.89 -7.23 -15.19
N ILE A 198 -35.70 -6.26 -15.66
CA ILE A 198 -37.15 -6.36 -15.71
C ILE A 198 -37.59 -7.49 -16.66
N ALA A 199 -36.99 -7.57 -17.84
CA ALA A 199 -37.29 -8.62 -18.83
C ALA A 199 -36.97 -10.02 -18.29
N VAL A 200 -35.81 -10.20 -17.62
CA VAL A 200 -35.40 -11.46 -16.97
C VAL A 200 -36.40 -11.90 -15.88
N ARG A 201 -37.19 -10.97 -15.33
CA ARG A 201 -38.24 -11.24 -14.33
C ARG A 201 -39.65 -11.26 -14.92
N GLY A 202 -39.79 -11.41 -16.24
CA GLY A 202 -41.08 -11.56 -16.90
C GLY A 202 -41.77 -10.23 -17.23
N GLY A 203 -41.03 -9.12 -17.25
CA GLY A 203 -41.52 -7.82 -17.74
C GLY A 203 -42.22 -6.95 -16.69
N GLN A 204 -42.67 -7.50 -15.56
CA GLN A 204 -43.32 -6.75 -14.48
C GLN A 204 -42.77 -7.15 -13.11
N VAL A 205 -42.40 -6.16 -12.30
CA VAL A 205 -41.77 -6.38 -10.98
C VAL A 205 -42.35 -5.44 -9.90
N PRO A 206 -43.67 -5.52 -9.64
CA PRO A 206 -44.36 -4.66 -8.68
C PRO A 206 -43.73 -4.73 -7.29
N GLY A 207 -43.57 -3.57 -6.66
CA GLY A 207 -43.10 -3.48 -5.28
C GLY A 207 -41.58 -3.59 -5.08
N VAL A 208 -40.78 -3.81 -6.14
CA VAL A 208 -39.32 -3.88 -5.98
C VAL A 208 -38.72 -2.51 -5.66
N VAL A 209 -37.89 -2.46 -4.63
CA VAL A 209 -37.08 -1.27 -4.34
C VAL A 209 -35.80 -1.36 -5.17
N PHE A 210 -35.62 -0.45 -6.12
CA PHE A 210 -34.36 -0.36 -6.87
C PHE A 210 -33.47 0.73 -6.27
N HIS A 211 -32.30 0.31 -5.80
CA HIS A 211 -31.31 1.15 -5.16
C HIS A 211 -30.10 1.36 -6.06
N THR A 212 -29.59 2.59 -6.12
CA THR A 212 -28.37 2.92 -6.85
C THR A 212 -27.56 3.96 -6.09
N ASP A 213 -26.24 3.82 -6.09
CA ASP A 213 -25.36 4.87 -5.62
C ASP A 213 -25.45 6.09 -6.56
N GLN A 214 -25.46 7.31 -5.99
CA GLN A 214 -25.77 8.55 -6.73
C GLN A 214 -24.69 8.97 -7.76
N GLY A 215 -24.70 8.35 -8.95
CA GLY A 215 -24.28 8.99 -10.19
C GLY A 215 -25.36 9.95 -10.70
N SER A 216 -25.01 11.05 -11.36
CA SER A 216 -25.96 12.02 -11.92
C SER A 216 -26.95 11.42 -12.92
N GLU A 217 -26.62 10.26 -13.48
CA GLU A 217 -27.22 9.69 -14.68
C GLU A 217 -28.31 8.65 -14.40
N LEU A 218 -28.36 8.09 -13.19
CA LEU A 218 -29.43 7.18 -12.75
C LEU A 218 -30.66 7.94 -12.20
N ARG A 219 -30.70 9.26 -12.40
CA ARG A 219 -31.84 10.11 -12.07
C ARG A 219 -32.80 10.17 -13.25
N PHE A 220 -33.74 9.23 -13.31
CA PHE A 220 -34.85 9.25 -14.26
C PHE A 220 -35.78 10.45 -13.98
N LYS A 221 -35.62 11.54 -14.74
CA LYS A 221 -36.43 12.77 -14.60
C LYS A 221 -37.52 12.93 -15.68
N GLY A 222 -37.60 12.05 -16.69
CA GLY A 222 -38.54 12.17 -17.81
C GLY A 222 -39.92 11.56 -17.55
N SER A 223 -40.98 12.25 -18.00
CA SER A 223 -42.39 11.80 -17.97
C SER A 223 -42.65 10.59 -18.90
N SER A 224 -41.88 10.44 -19.98
CA SER A 224 -41.94 9.30 -20.90
C SER A 224 -41.37 8.00 -20.27
N GLN A 225 -40.37 8.11 -19.40
CA GLN A 225 -39.82 6.96 -18.67
C GLN A 225 -40.74 6.47 -17.56
N ARG A 226 -41.57 7.33 -16.93
CA ARG A 226 -42.54 6.87 -15.90
C ARG A 226 -43.57 5.88 -16.41
N ARG A 227 -43.92 5.94 -17.71
CA ARG A 227 -45.01 5.15 -18.30
C ARG A 227 -44.67 3.65 -18.42
N CYS A 228 -43.39 3.28 -18.44
CA CYS A 228 -42.92 1.89 -18.36
C CYS A 228 -42.69 1.40 -16.91
N PHE A 229 -42.76 2.28 -15.91
CA PHE A 229 -42.40 2.02 -14.51
C PHE A 229 -43.61 1.96 -13.57
N GLY A 230 -44.84 1.91 -14.11
CA GLY A 230 -46.06 1.78 -13.29
C GLY A 230 -46.07 0.54 -12.38
N SER A 231 -45.18 -0.42 -12.64
CA SER A 231 -44.97 -1.64 -11.89
C SER A 231 -43.65 -1.68 -11.11
N ILE A 232 -42.95 -0.56 -10.85
CA ILE A 232 -41.82 -0.49 -9.89
C ILE A 232 -42.17 0.54 -8.82
N VAL A 233 -42.40 0.08 -7.59
CA VAL A 233 -42.61 0.98 -6.46
C VAL A 233 -41.24 1.45 -5.97
N GLY A 234 -40.75 2.53 -6.57
CA GLY A 234 -39.68 3.31 -5.97
C GLY A 234 -38.27 3.01 -6.48
N VAL A 235 -37.85 3.76 -7.50
CA VAL A 235 -36.43 3.95 -7.81
C VAL A 235 -35.85 4.96 -6.84
N HIS A 236 -34.93 4.53 -5.99
CA HIS A 236 -34.37 5.33 -4.90
C HIS A 236 -32.85 5.36 -4.96
N SER A 237 -32.29 6.57 -4.94
CA SER A 237 -30.85 6.77 -4.99
C SER A 237 -30.32 7.16 -3.61
N ALA A 238 -29.54 6.32 -2.95
CA ALA A 238 -28.84 6.72 -1.72
C ALA A 238 -27.36 7.01 -1.99
N LEU A 239 -26.75 7.64 -1.00
CA LEU A 239 -25.34 8.00 -1.02
C LEU A 239 -24.64 7.09 -0.02
N ARG A 240 -23.66 6.29 -0.44
CA ARG A 240 -22.68 5.79 0.53
C ARG A 240 -21.23 5.96 0.11
N ARG A 241 -20.44 6.35 1.11
CA ARG A 241 -18.98 6.35 1.10
C ARG A 241 -18.50 4.91 1.00
N VAL A 242 -18.03 4.51 -0.18
CA VAL A 242 -17.15 3.35 -0.32
C VAL A 242 -15.74 3.90 -0.57
N SER A 243 -14.81 3.53 0.29
CA SER A 243 -13.41 3.77 0.00
C SER A 243 -12.91 2.68 -0.93
N SER A 244 -12.56 3.05 -2.15
CA SER A 244 -11.81 2.17 -3.02
C SER A 244 -10.46 1.85 -2.34
N ARG A 245 -10.25 0.57 -2.00
CA ARG A 245 -8.89 0.03 -1.96
C ARG A 245 -8.52 -0.17 -3.42
N ARG A 246 -7.49 0.55 -3.89
CA ARG A 246 -6.81 0.17 -5.13
C ARG A 246 -6.22 -1.21 -4.87
N VAL A 247 -6.72 -2.21 -5.58
CA VAL A 247 -5.97 -3.44 -5.79
C VAL A 247 -4.91 -3.08 -6.83
N SER A 248 -3.65 -3.08 -6.40
CA SER A 248 -2.52 -3.04 -7.33
C SER A 248 -2.33 -4.46 -7.85
N CYS A 249 -2.70 -4.71 -9.11
CA CYS A 249 -2.18 -5.86 -9.84
C CYS A 249 -0.69 -5.59 -10.10
N GLY A 250 0.17 -6.46 -9.58
CA GLY A 250 1.56 -6.54 -10.01
C GLY A 250 1.60 -7.13 -11.41
N ALA A 251 2.16 -6.40 -12.36
CA ALA A 251 2.58 -6.95 -13.63
C ALA A 251 3.86 -7.77 -13.36
N GLY A 252 3.75 -9.09 -13.47
CA GLY A 252 4.89 -9.98 -13.60
C GLY A 252 5.14 -10.22 -15.09
N CYS A 253 6.33 -9.87 -15.55
CA CYS A 253 7.02 -10.51 -16.67
C CYS A 253 8.18 -11.28 -16.06
#